data_AF-A0A832CXM7-F1
#
_entry.id   AF-A0A832CXM7-F1
#
_cell.length_a   1.000
_cell.length_b   1.000
_cell.length_c   1.000
_cell.angle_alpha   90.00
_cell.angle_beta   90.00
_cell.angle_gamma   90.00
#
_symmetry.space_group_name_H-M   'P 1'
#
loop_
_entity.id
_entity.type
_entity.pdbx_description
1 polymer ?
#
loop_
_entity_poly.entity_id
_entity_poly.type
_entity_poly.pdbx_seq_one_letter_code
_entity_poly.pdbx_strand_id
1 'polypeptide(L)'
;MADWIIREASKCVYCGFCEPVCPTIYPGGHRGYGPRGRVNLAIAIINGARSTEIENAIYTCLLCGACNLVCPAKIDIVNVIRSVKLTISHPRKSL
;
A
#
# COMPACT_ATOMS: atom_id res chain seq x y z
N MET A 1 1.16 5.27 -15.39
CA MET A 1 0.67 4.31 -14.36
C MET A 1 1.29 4.62 -13.00
N ALA A 2 2.62 4.74 -12.89
CA ALA A 2 3.30 5.18 -11.67
C ALA A 2 2.74 6.49 -11.06
N ASP A 3 2.47 7.50 -11.89
CA ASP A 3 2.10 8.83 -11.37
C ASP A 3 0.76 8.88 -10.63
N TRP A 4 -0.21 8.02 -11.00
CA TRP A 4 -1.49 8.01 -10.29
C TRP A 4 -1.35 7.33 -8.93
N ILE A 5 -0.49 6.31 -8.81
CA ILE A 5 -0.22 5.63 -7.54
C ILE A 5 0.34 6.64 -6.54
N ILE A 6 1.32 7.44 -6.96
CA ILE A 6 1.91 8.49 -6.12
C ILE A 6 0.82 9.51 -5.72
N ARG A 7 0.08 10.07 -6.69
CA ARG A 7 -0.98 11.05 -6.38
C ARG A 7 -2.04 10.51 -5.41
N GLU A 8 -2.46 9.27 -5.59
CA GLU A 8 -3.48 8.64 -4.77
C GLU A 8 -2.95 8.35 -3.36
N ALA A 9 -1.73 7.81 -3.25
CA ALA A 9 -1.09 7.52 -1.98
C ALA A 9 -0.74 8.78 -1.17
N SER A 10 -0.37 9.87 -1.85
CA SER A 10 -0.04 11.16 -1.23
C SER A 10 -1.23 11.85 -0.54
N LYS A 11 -2.47 11.40 -0.76
CA LYS A 11 -3.65 11.85 -0.01
C LYS A 11 -3.64 11.39 1.46
N CYS A 12 -2.73 10.48 1.83
CA CYS A 12 -2.67 9.94 3.19
C CYS A 12 -2.27 11.03 4.21
N VAL A 13 -3.16 11.28 5.17
CA VAL A 13 -2.93 12.24 6.28
C VAL A 13 -2.53 11.55 7.60
N TYR A 14 -2.07 10.30 7.53
CA TYR A 14 -1.60 9.50 8.68
C TYR A 14 -2.59 9.26 9.84
N CYS A 15 -3.88 9.54 9.66
CA CYS A 15 -4.91 9.42 10.71
C CYS A 15 -5.10 8.02 11.33
N GLY A 16 -4.73 6.95 10.63
CA GLY A 16 -4.75 5.58 11.16
C GLY A 16 -6.11 4.86 11.19
N PHE A 17 -7.21 5.47 10.72
CA PHE A 17 -8.55 4.84 10.70
C PHE A 17 -8.62 3.51 9.95
N CYS A 18 -7.75 3.34 8.95
CA CYS A 18 -7.67 2.09 8.18
C CYS A 18 -7.00 0.95 8.95
N GLU A 19 -6.19 1.23 9.99
CA GLU A 19 -5.40 0.20 10.68
C GLU A 19 -6.29 -0.83 11.41
N PRO A 20 -7.26 -0.44 12.26
CA PRO A 20 -8.03 -1.40 13.06
C PRO A 20 -8.91 -2.33 12.23
N VAL A 21 -9.26 -1.95 10.99
CA VAL A 21 -10.11 -2.75 10.10
C VAL A 21 -9.32 -3.68 9.18
N CYS A 22 -7.98 -3.65 9.22
CA CYS A 22 -7.16 -4.50 8.39
C CYS A 22 -7.01 -5.89 9.03
N PRO A 23 -7.47 -6.98 8.39
CA PRO A 23 -7.38 -8.32 8.99
C PRO A 23 -5.96 -8.90 8.99
N THR A 24 -5.01 -8.27 8.29
CA THR A 24 -3.62 -8.75 8.17
C THR A 24 -2.62 -7.85 8.90
N ILE A 25 -3.09 -6.84 9.62
CA ILE A 25 -2.20 -6.07 10.48
C ILE A 25 -1.89 -6.93 11.71
N TYR A 26 -0.62 -7.21 11.95
CA TYR A 26 -0.23 -7.97 13.14
C TYR A 26 -0.13 -7.00 14.34
N PRO A 27 -0.81 -7.26 15.47
CA PRO A 27 -0.62 -6.50 16.69
C PRO A 27 0.85 -6.62 17.15
N GLY A 28 1.59 -5.51 17.15
CA GLY A 28 3.04 -5.49 17.47
C GLY A 28 3.98 -5.73 16.28
N GLY A 29 3.44 -5.88 15.06
CA GLY A 29 4.25 -6.04 13.84
C GLY A 29 4.79 -4.72 13.28
N HIS A 30 5.73 -4.82 12.34
CA HIS A 30 6.25 -3.68 11.60
C HIS A 30 5.09 -2.86 11.00
N ARG A 31 5.05 -1.55 11.27
CA ARG A 31 3.97 -0.64 10.83
C ARG A 31 3.75 -0.63 9.31
N GLY A 32 4.68 -1.17 8.52
CA GLY A 32 4.56 -1.37 7.07
C GLY A 32 3.47 -2.36 6.64
N TYR A 33 3.06 -3.30 7.50
CA TYR A 33 2.09 -4.36 7.15
C TYR A 33 0.62 -3.93 7.23
N GLY A 34 0.34 -2.77 7.83
CA GLY A 34 -0.99 -2.16 7.83
C GLY A 34 -1.32 -1.42 6.53
N PRO A 35 -2.60 -1.13 6.23
CA PRO A 35 -3.00 -0.42 5.01
C PRO A 35 -2.33 0.93 4.86
N ARG A 36 -2.15 1.71 5.94
CA ARG A 36 -1.40 2.97 5.89
C ARG A 36 0.07 2.73 5.56
N GLY A 37 0.69 1.74 6.19
CA GLY A 37 2.07 1.34 5.89
C GLY A 37 2.24 0.99 4.41
N ARG A 38 1.34 0.17 3.88
CA ARG A 38 1.34 -0.24 2.46
C ARG A 38 1.13 0.92 1.49
N VAL A 39 0.27 1.90 1.82
CA VAL A 39 0.11 3.12 1.02
C VAL A 39 1.41 3.93 0.95
N ASN A 40 2.15 4.03 2.05
CA ASN A 40 3.45 4.71 2.06
C ASN A 40 4.51 3.91 1.30
N LEU A 41 4.54 2.58 1.49
CA LEU A 41 5.43 1.69 0.75
C LEU A 41 5.14 1.71 -0.77
N ALA A 42 3.91 1.95 -1.19
CA ALA A 42 3.58 2.12 -2.60
C ALA A 42 4.42 3.23 -3.25
N ILE A 43 4.55 4.39 -2.60
CA ILE A 43 5.39 5.49 -3.09
C ILE A 43 6.86 5.06 -3.15
N ALA A 44 7.36 4.42 -2.10
CA ALA A 44 8.74 3.94 -2.03
C ALA A 44 9.05 2.95 -3.17
N ILE A 45 8.16 1.99 -3.43
CA ILE A 45 8.31 0.98 -4.49
C ILE A 45 8.31 1.63 -5.88
N ILE A 46 7.43 2.60 -6.11
CA ILE A 46 7.42 3.34 -7.38
C ILE A 46 8.72 4.13 -7.58
N ASN A 47 9.32 4.61 -6.50
CA ASN A 47 10.64 5.26 -6.51
C ASN A 47 11.82 4.28 -6.48
N GLY A 48 11.58 2.97 -6.67
CA GLY A 48 12.61 1.95 -6.81
C GLY A 48 13.03 1.24 -5.52
N ALA A 49 12.43 1.54 -4.37
CA ALA A 49 12.73 0.81 -3.14
C ALA A 49 12.21 -0.62 -3.21
N ARG A 50 13.11 -1.60 -3.04
CA ARG A 50 12.76 -3.03 -3.01
C ARG A 50 13.57 -3.76 -1.95
N SER A 51 12.88 -4.58 -1.17
CA SER A 51 13.46 -5.56 -0.26
C SER A 51 12.43 -6.65 -0.02
N THR A 52 12.86 -7.83 0.43
CA THR A 52 11.96 -8.93 0.79
C THR A 52 10.91 -8.49 1.81
N GLU A 53 11.27 -7.65 2.77
CA GLU A 53 10.35 -7.12 3.77
C GLU A 53 9.29 -6.20 3.15
N ILE A 54 9.68 -5.30 2.24
CA ILE A 54 8.77 -4.39 1.54
C ILE A 54 7.77 -5.19 0.68
N GLU A 55 8.28 -6.16 -0.07
CA GLU A 55 7.42 -6.99 -0.93
C GLU A 55 6.46 -7.85 -0.10
N ASN A 56 6.92 -8.43 1.00
CA ASN A 56 6.07 -9.18 1.94
C ASN A 56 4.96 -8.30 2.54
N ALA A 57 5.27 -7.07 2.93
CA ALA A 57 4.28 -6.13 3.43
C ALA A 57 3.17 -5.86 2.41
N ILE A 58 3.50 -5.80 1.11
CA ILE A 58 2.52 -5.65 0.02
C ILE A 58 1.74 -6.94 -0.24
N TYR A 59 2.43 -8.08 -0.33
CA TYR A 59 1.82 -9.35 -0.72
C TYR A 59 0.86 -9.92 0.32
N THR A 60 1.11 -9.66 1.61
CA THR A 60 0.19 -10.00 2.70
C THR A 60 -1.17 -9.29 2.62
N CYS A 61 -1.35 -8.30 1.74
CA CYS A 61 -2.64 -7.65 1.55
C CYS A 61 -3.65 -8.58 0.84
N LEU A 62 -4.80 -8.84 1.48
CA LEU A 62 -5.88 -9.65 0.90
C LEU A 62 -6.75 -8.92 -0.13
N LEU A 63 -6.55 -7.60 -0.30
CA LEU A 63 -7.40 -6.75 -1.15
C LEU A 63 -8.89 -6.75 -0.74
N CYS A 64 -9.20 -6.95 0.55
CA CYS A 64 -10.58 -7.10 1.05
C CYS A 64 -11.44 -5.81 1.03
N GLY A 65 -10.82 -4.63 0.89
CA GLY A 65 -11.55 -3.36 0.78
C GLY A 65 -12.01 -2.72 2.09
N ALA A 66 -11.87 -3.36 3.25
CA ALA A 66 -12.28 -2.79 4.54
C ALA A 66 -11.67 -1.39 4.81
N CYS A 67 -10.41 -1.20 4.45
CA CYS A 67 -9.70 0.06 4.61
C CYS A 67 -10.23 1.21 3.71
N ASN A 68 -10.77 0.90 2.52
CA ASN A 68 -11.36 1.93 1.64
C ASN A 68 -12.61 2.53 2.30
N LEU A 69 -13.43 1.71 2.97
CA LEU A 69 -14.70 2.12 3.57
C LEU A 69 -14.54 3.12 4.71
N VAL A 70 -13.42 3.06 5.42
CA VAL A 70 -13.17 3.89 6.62
C VAL A 70 -12.16 5.01 6.38
N CYS A 71 -11.58 5.11 5.18
CA CYS A 71 -10.56 6.11 4.90
C CYS A 71 -11.20 7.51 4.74
N PRO A 72 -10.96 8.47 5.66
CA PRO A 72 -11.55 9.80 5.54
C PRO A 72 -11.01 10.58 4.33
N ALA A 73 -9.78 10.28 3.90
CA ALA A 73 -9.16 10.87 2.70
C ALA A 73 -9.62 10.22 1.39
N LYS A 74 -10.54 9.23 1.44
CA LYS A 74 -11.13 8.54 0.28
C LYS A 74 -10.07 7.98 -0.69
N ILE A 75 -8.99 7.43 -0.14
CA ILE A 75 -7.94 6.79 -0.92
C ILE A 75 -8.47 5.46 -1.42
N ASP A 76 -8.26 5.17 -2.71
CA ASP A 76 -8.50 3.82 -3.24
C ASP A 76 -7.32 2.88 -2.93
N ILE A 77 -7.21 2.50 -1.65
CA ILE A 77 -6.11 1.70 -1.12
C ILE A 77 -6.05 0.35 -1.85
N VAL A 78 -7.18 -0.30 -2.11
CA VAL A 78 -7.21 -1.58 -2.83
C VAL A 78 -6.56 -1.48 -4.21
N ASN A 79 -6.94 -0.48 -5.02
CA ASN A 79 -6.36 -0.35 -6.36
C ASN A 79 -4.90 0.09 -6.32
N VAL A 80 -4.51 0.95 -5.37
CA VAL A 80 -3.10 1.28 -5.13
C VAL A 80 -2.30 0.00 -4.89
N ILE A 81 -2.70 -0.84 -3.93
CA ILE A 81 -1.96 -2.06 -3.60
C ILE A 81 -1.99 -3.10 -4.73
N ARG A 82 -3.13 -3.26 -5.42
CA ARG A 82 -3.22 -4.12 -6.61
C ARG A 82 -2.21 -3.72 -7.67
N SER A 83 -2.07 -2.43 -7.92
CA SER A 83 -1.19 -1.90 -8.96
C SER A 83 0.28 -1.98 -8.58
N VAL A 84 0.58 -1.83 -7.28
CA VAL A 84 1.91 -2.10 -6.74
C VAL A 84 2.27 -3.58 -6.89
N LYS A 85 1.37 -4.52 -6.59
CA LYS A 85 1.59 -5.97 -6.83
C LYS A 85 1.95 -6.25 -8.30
N LEU A 86 1.25 -5.61 -9.25
CA LEU A 86 1.57 -5.71 -10.67
C LEU A 86 2.95 -5.13 -11.01
N THR A 87 3.31 -4.00 -10.41
CA THR A 87 4.63 -3.38 -10.60
C THR A 87 5.77 -4.23 -10.03
N ILE A 88 5.52 -4.91 -8.91
CA ILE A 88 6.50 -5.82 -8.30
C ILE A 88 6.70 -7.05 -9.18
N SER A 89 5.62 -7.68 -9.66
CA SER A 89 5.67 -8.90 -10.49
C SER A 89 6.19 -8.67 -11.91
N HIS A 90 6.00 -7.47 -12.48
CA HIS A 90 6.43 -7.09 -13.81
C HIS A 90 7.22 -5.78 -13.76
N PRO A 91 8.47 -5.81 -13.25
CA PRO A 91 9.29 -4.61 -13.19
C PRO A 91 9.45 -4.03 -14.60
N ARG A 92 9.12 -2.74 -14.77
CA ARG A 92 9.42 -2.06 -16.03
C ARG A 92 10.92 -2.19 -16.29
N LYS A 93 11.31 -2.79 -17.42
CA LYS A 93 12.65 -2.57 -17.97
C LYS A 93 12.81 -1.06 -18.12
N SER A 94 13.85 -0.49 -17.54
CA SER A 94 14.23 0.89 -17.83
C SER A 94 14.38 1.01 -19.35
N LEU A 95 13.63 1.94 -19.95
CA LEU A 95 14.00 2.46 -21.26
C LEU A 95 15.29 3.27 -21.09
#